data_AF-A0A933QQJ8-F1
#
_entry.id   AF-A0A933QQJ8-F1
#
_cell.length_a   1.000
_cell.length_b   1.000
_cell.length_c   1.000
_cell.angle_alpha   90.00
_cell.angle_beta   90.00
_cell.angle_gamma   90.00
#
_symmetry.space_group_name_H-M   'P 1'
#
loop_
_entity.id
_entity.type
_entity.pdbx_description
1 polymer ?
#
loop_
_entity_poly.entity_id
_entity_poly.type
_entity_poly.pdbx_seq_one_letter_code
_entity_poly.pdbx_strand_id
1 'polypeptide(L)'
;MPPVSHPFKKGAMVILMNYVDHAPPHVHVKYQGDVRNYRIEIKTRAWLKPGLDLPSSLKNLVEAWVAAHETELLEQWERARNNQPVSVVG
;
A
#
# COMPACT_ATOMS: atom_id res chain seq x y z
N MET A 1 3.79 -8.29 -7.20
CA MET A 1 2.85 -7.41 -6.49
C MET A 1 1.95 -6.71 -7.51
N PRO A 2 0.72 -7.19 -7.73
CA PRO A 2 -0.29 -6.44 -8.48
C PRO A 2 -0.66 -5.11 -7.80
N PRO A 3 -1.06 -4.09 -8.57
CA PRO A 3 -1.59 -2.84 -8.03
C PRO A 3 -2.96 -3.06 -7.41
N VAL A 4 -3.17 -2.45 -6.25
CA VAL A 4 -4.46 -2.35 -5.59
C VAL A 4 -4.97 -0.92 -5.54
N SER A 5 -4.27 0.07 -6.10
CA SER A 5 -4.79 1.43 -6.27
C SER A 5 -4.74 1.89 -7.71
N HIS A 6 -5.59 2.86 -8.05
CA HIS A 6 -5.40 3.68 -9.25
C HIS A 6 -4.17 4.60 -9.06
N PRO A 7 -3.43 4.94 -10.14
CA PRO A 7 -2.36 5.93 -10.05
C PRO A 7 -2.90 7.31 -9.70
N PHE A 8 -2.42 7.92 -8.62
CA PHE A 8 -2.79 9.29 -8.25
C PHE A 8 -2.21 10.31 -9.25
N LYS A 9 -3.02 11.23 -9.79
CA LYS A 9 -2.55 12.31 -10.68
C LYS A 9 -1.87 13.46 -9.91
N LYS A 10 -0.57 13.28 -9.60
CA LYS A 10 0.55 14.23 -9.72
C LYS A 10 1.81 13.54 -9.15
N GLY A 11 2.64 12.96 -10.01
CA GLY A 11 3.73 12.06 -9.61
C GLY A 11 3.18 10.68 -9.26
N ALA A 12 3.41 9.66 -10.11
CA ALA A 12 2.73 8.38 -10.02
C ALA A 12 2.99 7.69 -8.66
N MET A 13 1.98 7.69 -7.80
CA MET A 13 1.95 6.89 -6.58
C MET A 13 1.08 5.65 -6.84
N VAL A 14 1.63 4.47 -6.56
CA VAL A 14 0.94 3.19 -6.74
C VAL A 14 1.06 2.39 -5.46
N ILE A 15 -0.08 1.91 -4.97
CA ILE A 15 -0.17 1.01 -3.84
C ILE A 15 -0.31 -0.42 -4.36
N LEU A 16 0.52 -1.32 -3.85
CA LEU A 16 0.66 -2.69 -4.32
C LEU A 16 0.42 -3.67 -3.16
N MET A 17 -0.04 -4.87 -3.49
CA MET A 17 -0.18 -6.00 -2.56
C MET A 17 0.64 -7.18 -3.08
N ASN A 18 1.36 -7.92 -2.23
CA ASN A 18 2.04 -9.15 -2.63
C ASN A 18 1.23 -10.38 -2.21
N TYR A 19 1.25 -11.43 -3.04
CA TYR A 19 0.59 -12.70 -2.74
C TYR A 19 1.30 -13.49 -1.62
N VAL A 20 2.60 -13.22 -1.42
CA VAL A 20 3.44 -13.91 -0.42
C VAL A 20 3.75 -13.00 0.77
N ASP A 21 2.90 -12.00 1.05
CA ASP A 21 3.14 -11.11 2.18
C ASP A 21 2.94 -11.81 3.53
N HIS A 22 3.75 -11.40 4.50
CA HIS A 22 3.70 -11.89 5.88
C HIS A 22 2.99 -10.88 6.79
N ALA A 23 2.38 -11.38 7.87
CA ALA A 23 1.78 -10.52 8.89
C ALA A 23 2.81 -9.54 9.49
N PRO A 24 2.40 -8.32 9.89
CA PRO A 24 1.03 -7.81 9.89
C PRO A 24 0.52 -7.39 8.50
N PRO A 25 -0.81 -7.24 8.29
CA PRO A 25 -1.37 -6.73 7.04
C PRO A 25 -0.79 -5.37 6.66
N HIS A 26 -0.16 -5.28 5.50
CA HIS A 26 0.50 -4.07 5.02
C HIS A 26 0.34 -3.90 3.52
N VAL A 27 0.54 -2.67 3.04
CA VAL A 27 0.63 -2.39 1.61
C VAL A 27 1.97 -1.80 1.25
N HIS A 28 2.39 -2.00 0.01
CA HIS A 28 3.58 -1.42 -0.55
C HIS A 28 3.26 -0.12 -1.27
N VAL A 29 4.04 0.93 -1.05
CA VAL A 29 3.90 2.22 -1.73
C VAL A 29 5.10 2.45 -2.62
N LYS A 30 4.84 2.78 -3.89
CA LYS A 30 5.85 3.27 -4.84
C LYS A 30 5.53 4.70 -5.26
N TYR A 31 6.54 5.55 -5.35
CA TYR A 31 6.39 6.97 -5.73
C TYR A 31 7.40 7.36 -6.80
N GLN A 32 6.97 8.02 -7.89
CA GLN A 32 7.84 8.59 -8.94
C GLN A 32 8.90 7.62 -9.53
N GLY A 33 8.58 6.33 -9.64
CA GLY A 33 9.54 5.33 -10.14
C GLY A 33 10.64 4.96 -9.13
N ASP A 34 10.51 5.39 -7.88
CA ASP A 34 11.34 4.91 -6.78
C ASP A 34 11.22 3.38 -6.70
N VAL A 35 12.38 2.72 -6.77
CA VAL A 35 12.52 1.26 -6.64
C VAL A 35 12.34 0.80 -5.19
N ARG A 36 12.31 1.74 -4.23
CA ARG A 36 12.08 1.45 -2.82
C ARG A 36 10.62 1.10 -2.59
N ASN A 37 10.42 -0.08 -2.04
CA ASN A 37 9.13 -0.56 -1.59
C ASN A 37 8.91 -0.08 -0.14
N TYR A 38 8.33 1.10 0.03
CA TYR A 38 7.87 1.54 1.34
C TYR A 38 6.70 0.66 1.77
N ARG A 39 6.59 0.39 3.07
CA ARG A 39 5.55 -0.46 3.63
C ARG A 39 4.81 0.30 4.71
N ILE A 40 3.49 0.21 4.69
CA ILE A 40 2.62 0.78 5.71
C ILE A 40 1.66 -0.31 6.18
N GLU A 41 1.58 -0.53 7.48
CA GLU A 41 0.61 -1.45 8.07
C GLU A 41 -0.81 -0.89 7.94
N ILE A 42 -1.75 -1.70 7.46
CA ILE A 42 -3.12 -1.25 7.12
C ILE A 42 -3.86 -0.75 8.37
N LYS A 43 -3.78 -1.49 9.49
CA LYS A 43 -4.55 -1.17 10.70
C LYS A 43 -3.96 -0.02 11.50
N THR A 44 -2.65 -0.01 11.70
CA THR A 44 -2.01 1.00 12.55
C THR A 44 -1.60 2.24 11.77
N ARG A 45 -1.55 2.16 10.43
CA ARG A 45 -0.91 3.15 9.54
C ARG A 45 0.56 3.38 9.89
N ALA A 46 1.19 2.46 10.63
CA ALA A 46 2.60 2.54 10.96
C ALA A 46 3.47 2.21 9.75
N TRP A 47 4.42 3.09 9.45
CA TRP A 47 5.41 2.83 8.40
C TRP A 47 6.41 1.77 8.86
N LEU A 48 6.46 0.64 8.15
CA LEU A 48 7.33 -0.49 8.43
C LEU A 48 8.72 -0.21 7.85
N LYS A 49 9.54 0.53 8.62
CA LYS A 49 10.95 0.91 8.37
C LYS A 49 11.26 1.38 6.94
N PRO A 50 11.26 2.69 6.68
CA PRO A 50 11.85 3.22 5.46
C PRO A 50 13.39 3.22 5.53
N GLY A 51 14.05 2.99 4.39
CA GLY A 51 15.48 3.29 4.21
C GLY A 51 15.76 4.77 3.92
N LEU A 52 14.74 5.55 3.54
CA LEU A 52 14.79 7.00 3.32
C LEU A 52 13.43 7.62 3.64
N ASP A 53 13.40 8.81 4.21
CA ASP A 53 12.15 9.48 4.53
C ASP A 53 11.38 9.96 3.28
N LEU A 54 10.13 9.52 3.18
CA LEU A 54 9.13 10.13 2.30
C LEU A 54 8.80 11.55 2.80
N PRO A 55 8.54 12.52 1.90
CA PRO A 55 8.02 13.83 2.30
C PRO A 55 6.77 13.70 3.17
N SER A 56 6.64 14.50 4.22
CA SER A 56 5.51 14.39 5.16
C SER A 56 4.15 14.58 4.50
N SER A 57 4.05 15.41 3.47
CA SER A 57 2.83 15.58 2.67
C SER A 57 2.42 14.30 1.95
N LEU A 58 3.39 13.52 1.46
CA LEU A 58 3.16 12.24 0.81
C LEU A 58 2.79 11.16 1.84
N LYS A 59 3.44 11.15 3.02
CA LYS A 59 3.08 10.25 4.12
C LYS A 59 1.61 10.45 4.52
N ASN A 60 1.22 11.70 4.77
CA ASN A 60 -0.16 12.04 5.15
C ASN A 60 -1.18 11.63 4.07
N LEU A 61 -0.85 11.82 2.78
CA LEU A 61 -1.72 11.41 1.67
C LEU A 61 -1.93 9.88 1.66
N VAL A 62 -0.85 9.11 1.81
CA VAL A 62 -0.92 7.64 1.86
C VAL A 62 -1.71 7.18 3.08
N GLU A 63 -1.41 7.72 4.26
CA GLU A 63 -2.10 7.36 5.51
C GLU A 63 -3.60 7.63 5.42
N ALA A 64 -3.99 8.79 4.88
CA ALA A 64 -5.39 9.14 4.67
C ALA A 64 -6.08 8.18 3.69
N TRP A 65 -5.41 7.82 2.60
CA TRP A 65 -5.98 6.88 1.64
C TRP A 65 -6.10 5.45 2.21
N VAL A 66 -5.07 4.97 2.92
CA VAL A 66 -5.12 3.66 3.59
C VAL A 66 -6.24 3.62 4.63
N ALA A 67 -6.42 4.71 5.38
CA ALA A 67 -7.52 4.82 6.34
C ALA A 67 -8.89 4.80 5.64
N ALA A 68 -9.04 5.48 4.50
CA ALA A 68 -10.30 5.54 3.77
C ALA A 68 -10.70 4.18 3.17
N HIS A 69 -9.74 3.31 2.88
CA HIS A 69 -9.97 2.01 2.22
C HIS A 69 -9.57 0.81 3.09
N GLU A 70 -9.54 0.97 4.41
CA GLU A 70 -9.03 -0.05 5.34
C GLU A 70 -9.70 -1.41 5.13
N THR A 71 -11.04 -1.45 5.07
CA THR A 71 -11.83 -2.67 4.91
C THR A 71 -11.48 -3.38 3.60
N GLU A 72 -11.49 -2.66 2.48
CA GLU A 72 -11.20 -3.21 1.15
C GLU A 72 -9.76 -3.75 1.07
N LEU A 73 -8.81 -3.05 1.67
CA LEU A 73 -7.42 -3.48 1.74
C LEU A 73 -7.25 -4.75 2.57
N LEU A 74 -7.98 -4.89 3.68
CA LEU A 74 -7.97 -6.12 4.48
C LEU A 74 -8.58 -7.30 3.73
N GLU A 75 -9.64 -7.07 2.94
CA GLU A 75 -10.20 -8.11 2.05
C GLU A 75 -9.21 -8.52 0.96
N GLN A 76 -8.55 -7.55 0.31
CA GLN A 76 -7.52 -7.86 -0.70
C GLN A 76 -6.31 -8.55 -0.08
N TRP A 77 -5.93 -8.19 1.14
CA TRP A 77 -4.87 -8.87 1.89
C TRP A 77 -5.21 -10.34 2.12
N GLU A 78 -6.43 -10.65 2.54
CA GLU A 78 -6.86 -12.03 2.77
C GLU A 78 -6.91 -12.82 1.46
N ARG A 79 -7.40 -12.23 0.37
CA ARG A 79 -7.33 -12.84 -0.96
C ARG A 79 -5.89 -13.13 -1.37
N ALA A 80 -5.00 -12.16 -1.19
CA ALA A 80 -3.59 -12.30 -1.52
C ALA A 80 -2.94 -13.48 -0.79
N ARG A 81 -3.16 -13.59 0.53
CA ARG A 81 -2.65 -14.71 1.35
C ARG A 81 -3.19 -16.08 0.92
N ASN A 82 -4.39 -16.12 0.37
CA ASN A 82 -5.01 -17.35 -0.14
C ASN A 82 -4.69 -17.62 -1.62
N ASN A 83 -3.68 -16.93 -2.20
CA ASN A 83 -3.33 -17.01 -3.63
C ASN A 83 -4.51 -16.73 -4.58
N GLN A 84 -5.47 -15.94 -4.13
CA GLN A 84 -6.62 -15.51 -4.95
C GLN A 84 -6.32 -14.16 -5.60
N PRO A 85 -6.81 -13.90 -6.83
CA PRO A 85 -6.63 -12.61 -7.48
C PRO A 85 -7.10 -11.44 -6.61
N VAL A 86 -6.28 -10.39 -6.54
CA VAL A 86 -6.67 -9.11 -5.92
C VAL A 86 -7.26 -8.16 -6.96
N SER A 87 -8.17 -7.31 -6.52
CA SER A 87 -8.79 -6.26 -7.30
C SER A 87 -8.22 -4.90 -6.96
N VAL A 88 -8.43 -3.92 -7.85
CA VAL A 88 -8.14 -2.52 -7.56
C VAL A 88 -9.17 -1.99 -6.55
N VAL A 89 -8.65 -1.34 -5.52
CA VAL A 89 -9.34 -0.54 -4.51
C VAL A 89 -9.32 0.92 -4.97
N GLY A 90 -10.45 1.61 -4.93
CA GLY A 90 -10.64 2.89 -5.63
C GLY A 90 -11.54 3.86 -4.92
#